data_AF-A0A957YQL6-F1
#
_entry.id   AF-A0A957YQL6-F1
#
_cell.length_a   1.000
_cell.length_b   1.000
_cell.length_c   1.000
_cell.angle_alpha   90.00
_cell.angle_beta   90.00
_cell.angle_gamma   90.00
#
_symmetry.space_group_name_H-M   'P 1'
#
loop_
_entity.id
_entity.type
_entity.pdbx_description
1 polymer ?
#
loop_
_entity_poly.entity_id
_entity_poly.type
_entity_poly.pdbx_seq_one_letter_code
_entity_poly.pdbx_strand_id
1 'polypeptide(L)'
;QYIIDGKQSMTVLKDVRTLVADAISAAVAFVEGSTPPQTNTYNNGKIDVPAKPSEVISVDQSNVKAAIIDSGYWPASDFTGLK
;
A
#
# COMPACT_ATOMS: atom_id res chain seq x y z
N GLN A 1 17.71 -0.80 2.49
CA GLN A 1 18.35 -1.94 1.81
C GLN A 1 18.56 -3.20 2.68
N TYR A 2 18.18 -3.26 3.97
CA TYR A 2 18.54 -4.41 4.82
C TYR A 2 18.00 -5.77 4.35
N ILE A 3 16.86 -5.79 3.65
CA ILE A 3 16.35 -7.01 3.01
C ILE A 3 17.32 -7.51 1.95
N ILE A 4 17.79 -6.63 1.07
CA ILE A 4 18.78 -6.94 0.03
C ILE A 4 20.08 -7.50 0.66
N ASP A 5 20.53 -6.88 1.76
CA ASP A 5 21.75 -7.27 2.47
C ASP A 5 21.58 -8.52 3.37
N GLY A 6 20.38 -9.09 3.48
CA GLY A 6 20.09 -10.25 4.34
C GLY A 6 20.09 -9.95 5.85
N LYS A 7 19.99 -8.68 6.24
CA LYS A 7 19.92 -8.23 7.65
C LYS A 7 18.50 -8.15 8.19
N GLN A 8 17.51 -8.12 7.31
CA GLN A 8 16.09 -8.16 7.63
C GLN A 8 15.42 -9.16 6.69
N SER A 9 14.65 -10.11 7.22
CA SER A 9 14.09 -11.19 6.39
C SER A 9 13.02 -10.69 5.42
N MET A 10 12.15 -9.80 5.89
CA MET A 10 11.02 -9.30 5.11
C MET A 10 10.49 -7.97 5.64
N THR A 11 9.65 -7.31 4.85
CA THR A 11 8.76 -6.22 5.26
C THR A 11 7.38 -6.41 4.65
N VAL A 12 6.41 -5.59 5.06
CA VAL A 12 5.09 -5.53 4.43
C VAL A 12 4.97 -4.18 3.74
N LEU A 13 4.96 -4.20 2.41
CA LEU A 13 4.68 -3.04 1.60
C LEU A 13 3.18 -2.70 1.72
N LYS A 14 2.93 -1.49 2.18
CA LYS A 14 1.63 -0.83 2.13
C LYS A 14 1.78 0.30 1.12
N ASP A 15 1.29 0.11 -0.10
CA ASP A 15 1.50 1.10 -1.16
C ASP A 15 0.69 2.38 -0.86
N VAL A 16 1.38 3.40 -0.38
CA VAL A 16 0.77 4.69 -0.04
C VAL A 16 0.17 5.39 -1.25
N ARG A 17 0.62 5.08 -2.47
CA ARG A 17 0.06 5.65 -3.70
C ARG A 17 -1.38 5.19 -3.91
N THR A 18 -1.63 3.90 -3.68
CA THR A 18 -2.99 3.32 -3.71
C THR A 18 -3.85 3.93 -2.63
N LEU A 19 -3.35 4.04 -1.41
CA LEU A 19 -4.11 4.64 -0.30
C LEU A 19 -4.47 6.11 -0.57
N VAL A 20 -3.56 6.89 -1.15
CA VAL A 20 -3.82 8.28 -1.56
C VAL A 20 -4.87 8.34 -2.66
N ALA A 21 -4.78 7.49 -3.68
CA ALA A 21 -5.76 7.45 -4.77
C ALA A 21 -7.17 7.09 -4.25
N ASP A 22 -7.26 6.10 -3.36
CA ASP A 22 -8.51 5.71 -2.69
C ASP A 22 -9.09 6.86 -1.86
N ALA A 23 -8.25 7.56 -1.08
CA ALA A 23 -8.67 8.70 -0.28
C ALA A 23 -9.18 9.87 -1.13
N ILE A 24 -8.50 10.19 -2.24
CA ILE A 24 -8.94 11.23 -3.18
C ILE A 24 -10.27 10.85 -3.82
N SER A 25 -10.39 9.60 -4.32
CA SER A 25 -11.63 9.11 -4.92
C SER A 25 -12.80 9.17 -3.94
N ALA A 26 -12.57 8.82 -2.67
CA ALA A 26 -13.58 8.91 -1.64
C ALA A 26 -13.98 10.36 -1.34
N ALA A 27 -13.01 11.26 -1.21
CA ALA A 27 -13.27 12.68 -0.99
C ALA A 27 -14.09 13.31 -2.14
N VAL A 28 -13.74 13.00 -3.40
CA VAL A 28 -14.49 13.46 -4.58
C VAL A 28 -15.92 12.96 -4.55
N ALA A 29 -16.13 11.66 -4.31
CA ALA A 29 -17.48 11.08 -4.23
C ALA A 29 -18.35 11.81 -3.20
N PHE A 30 -17.81 12.07 -2.00
CA PHE A 30 -18.54 12.80 -0.96
C PHE A 30 -18.86 14.25 -1.37
N VAL A 31 -17.92 14.96 -2.00
CA VAL A 31 -18.14 16.33 -2.50
C VAL A 31 -19.24 16.38 -3.56
N GLU A 32 -19.34 15.33 -4.38
CA GLU A 32 -20.37 15.17 -5.41
C GLU A 32 -21.71 14.63 -4.87
N GLY A 33 -21.83 14.43 -3.55
CA GLY A 33 -23.05 13.92 -2.91
C GLY A 33 -23.28 12.42 -3.11
N SER A 34 -22.27 11.69 -3.56
CA SER A 34 -22.27 10.23 -3.73
C SER A 34 -21.62 9.53 -2.53
N THR A 35 -21.84 8.22 -2.42
CA THR A 35 -21.17 7.37 -1.42
C THR A 35 -20.03 6.61 -2.08
N PRO A 36 -18.81 6.65 -1.54
CA PRO A 36 -17.68 5.93 -2.12
C PRO A 36 -17.83 4.40 -1.98
N PRO A 37 -17.14 3.61 -2.83
CA PRO A 37 -17.16 2.16 -2.73
C PRO A 37 -16.68 1.66 -1.36
N GLN A 38 -17.40 0.70 -0.82
CA GLN A 38 -17.09 0.04 0.44
C GLN A 38 -17.01 -1.48 0.20
N THR A 39 -15.94 -2.12 0.67
CA THR A 39 -15.77 -3.58 0.59
C THR A 39 -15.67 -4.24 1.96
N ASN A 40 -15.55 -3.46 3.04
CA ASN A 40 -15.47 -3.96 4.40
C ASN A 40 -16.07 -2.96 5.40
N THR A 41 -16.13 -3.35 6.68
CA THR A 41 -16.48 -2.48 7.80
C THR A 41 -15.49 -2.68 8.96
N TYR A 42 -15.20 -1.61 9.69
CA TYR A 42 -14.47 -1.71 10.96
C TYR A 42 -15.29 -1.08 12.09
N ASN A 43 -15.55 -1.85 13.14
CA ASN A 43 -16.25 -1.34 14.31
C ASN A 43 -15.33 -0.40 15.11
N ASN A 44 -15.79 0.82 15.37
CA ASN A 44 -15.05 1.79 16.18
C ASN A 44 -15.57 1.91 17.63
N GLY A 45 -16.34 0.93 18.09
CA GLY A 45 -17.02 0.92 19.39
C GLY A 45 -18.37 1.65 19.41
N LYS A 46 -18.78 2.30 18.32
CA LYS A 46 -20.08 2.98 18.20
C LYS A 46 -20.87 2.56 16.96
N ILE A 47 -20.19 2.48 15.83
CA ILE A 47 -20.76 2.08 14.55
C ILE A 47 -19.79 1.17 13.80
N ASP A 48 -20.34 0.39 12.87
CA ASP A 48 -19.54 -0.30 11.86
C ASP A 48 -19.21 0.69 10.75
N VAL A 49 -17.98 1.22 10.77
CA VAL A 49 -17.54 2.26 9.84
C VAL A 49 -17.30 1.64 8.47
N PRO A 50 -17.96 2.14 7.40
CA PRO A 50 -17.65 1.80 6.02
C PRO A 50 -16.17 1.95 5.70
N ALA A 51 -15.55 0.90 5.16
CA ALA A 51 -14.14 0.92 4.79
C ALA A 51 -13.87 0.23 3.45
N LYS A 52 -12.76 0.65 2.85
CA LYS A 52 -12.17 0.04 1.66
C LYS A 52 -10.66 -0.15 1.93
N PRO A 53 -10.25 -1.24 2.58
CA PRO A 53 -8.84 -1.48 2.86
C PRO A 53 -8.06 -1.74 1.57
N SER A 54 -6.92 -1.09 1.41
CA SER A 54 -5.99 -1.34 0.30
C SER A 54 -5.18 -2.62 0.55
N GLU A 55 -4.77 -3.29 -0.53
CA GLU A 55 -3.95 -4.50 -0.47
C GLU A 55 -2.56 -4.22 0.15
N VAL A 56 -2.02 -5.24 0.82
CA VAL A 56 -0.66 -5.24 1.35
C VAL A 56 0.14 -6.38 0.75
N ILE A 57 1.44 -6.16 0.54
CA ILE A 57 2.31 -7.12 -0.14
C ILE A 57 3.47 -7.48 0.81
N SER A 58 3.65 -8.77 1.09
CA SER A 58 4.87 -9.23 1.76
C SER A 58 6.05 -9.12 0.81
N VAL A 59 7.09 -8.43 1.25
CA VAL A 59 8.30 -8.18 0.45
C VAL A 59 9.51 -8.80 1.14
N ASP A 60 10.22 -9.66 0.42
CA ASP A 60 11.47 -10.30 0.84
C ASP A 60 12.51 -10.21 -0.30
N GLN A 61 13.63 -10.92 -0.14
CA GLN A 61 14.70 -10.92 -1.14
C GLN A 61 14.26 -11.42 -2.53
N SER A 62 13.27 -12.31 -2.60
CA SER A 62 12.83 -12.93 -3.85
C SER A 62 12.00 -12.00 -4.74
N ASN A 63 11.35 -10.99 -4.14
CA ASN A 63 10.42 -10.11 -4.86
C ASN A 63 10.66 -8.61 -4.68
N VAL A 64 11.65 -8.18 -3.88
CA VAL A 64 11.93 -6.74 -3.64
C VAL A 64 12.11 -5.93 -4.92
N LYS A 65 12.77 -6.50 -5.94
CA LYS A 65 12.93 -5.83 -7.23
C LYS A 65 11.58 -5.61 -7.92
N ALA A 66 10.75 -6.64 -8.00
CA ALA A 66 9.44 -6.55 -8.65
C ALA A 66 8.48 -5.62 -7.88
N ALA A 67 8.38 -5.80 -6.56
CA ALA A 67 7.39 -5.11 -5.73
C ALA A 67 7.71 -3.64 -5.47
N ILE A 68 8.99 -3.25 -5.41
CA ILE A 68 9.41 -1.88 -5.05
C ILE A 68 9.96 -1.12 -6.26
N ILE A 69 10.79 -1.75 -7.07
CA ILE A 69 11.55 -1.06 -8.12
C ILE A 69 10.78 -1.08 -9.44
N ASP A 70 10.41 -2.27 -9.91
CA ASP A 70 9.70 -2.41 -11.19
C ASP A 70 8.27 -1.85 -11.12
N SER A 71 7.68 -1.81 -9.91
CA SER A 71 6.41 -1.11 -9.65
C SER A 71 6.51 0.42 -9.67
N GLY A 72 7.74 0.96 -9.77
CA GLY A 72 8.02 2.39 -9.71
C GLY A 72 7.78 3.01 -8.33
N TYR A 73 7.71 2.21 -7.26
CA TYR A 73 7.51 2.74 -5.90
C TYR A 73 8.74 3.55 -5.46
N TRP A 74 9.95 3.01 -5.67
CA TRP A 74 11.22 3.71 -5.49
C TRP A 74 12.16 3.48 -6.67
N PRO A 75 13.04 4.45 -7.00
CA PRO A 75 14.01 4.27 -8.07
C PRO A 75 15.10 3.27 -7.68
N ALA A 76 15.60 2.52 -8.66
CA ALA A 76 16.68 1.55 -8.46
C ALA A 76 17.95 2.20 -7.89
N SER A 77 18.19 3.47 -8.20
CA SER A 77 19.37 4.25 -7.77
C SER A 77 19.46 4.44 -6.26
N ASP A 78 18.36 4.27 -5.53
CA ASP A 78 18.34 4.39 -4.07
C ASP A 78 18.89 3.12 -3.38
N PHE A 79 19.20 2.07 -4.15
CA PHE A 79 19.63 0.78 -3.65
C PHE A 79 20.89 0.28 -4.36
N THR A 80 21.64 -0.55 -3.64
CA THR A 80 22.76 -1.31 -4.19
C THR A 80 22.51 -2.80 -3.99
N GLY A 81 23.12 -3.65 -4.82
CA GLY A 81 23.03 -5.11 -4.67
C GLY A 81 21.67 -5.72 -5.03
N LEU A 82 20.81 -5.01 -5.77
CA LEU A 82 19.57 -5.56 -6.31
C LEU A 82 19.88 -6.77 -7.21
N LYS A 83 19.23 -7.90 -6.94
CA LYS A 83 19.29 -9.12 -7.74
C LYS A 83 18.07 -9.25 -8.64
#